data_AF-K2H2V6-F1
#
_entry.id   AF-K2H2V6-F1
#
_cell.length_a   1.000
_cell.length_b   1.000
_cell.length_c   1.000
_cell.angle_alpha   90.00
_cell.angle_beta   90.00
_cell.angle_gamma   90.00
#
_symmetry.space_group_name_H-M   'P 1'
#
loop_
_entity.id
_entity.type
_entity.pdbx_description
1 polymer ?
#
loop_
_entity_poly.entity_id
_entity_poly.type
_entity_poly.pdbx_seq_one_letter_code
_entity_poly.pdbx_strand_id
1 'polypeptide(L)'
;MKKILIFLTLIFLFSANYAFSASDISSLDKVRIKQTLRNLVKAINEWDSSAVSELISSENKELESDIQDRVSWRIAYELDYNPFDKHIETISDDKVKLDAIFAAAGPGWNINWLWTYFILQKNGNKWFIADTDFHTKLWADYVFGIFKKIMIYWSPIFIIIFWFWIWMLIDCIKREFDEKSTWIILLIFLNVFASILYFFMIKRKNIIRKPLVFDINF
;
A
#
# COMPACT_ATOMS: atom_id res chain seq x y z
N MET A 1 36.60 12.78 -38.92
CA MET A 1 36.90 11.84 -37.80
C MET A 1 37.29 12.53 -36.48
N LYS A 2 38.16 13.56 -36.45
CA LYS A 2 38.54 14.26 -35.19
C LYS A 2 37.37 14.87 -34.38
N LYS A 3 36.30 15.37 -35.03
CA LYS A 3 35.15 15.98 -34.33
C LYS A 3 34.27 14.96 -33.58
N ILE A 4 34.18 13.73 -34.06
CA ILE A 4 33.42 12.65 -33.41
C ILE A 4 34.17 12.12 -32.18
N LEU A 5 35.51 12.08 -32.23
CA LEU A 5 36.34 11.68 -31.10
C LEU A 5 36.28 12.69 -29.94
N ILE A 6 36.16 13.99 -30.25
CA ILE A 6 35.99 15.07 -29.26
C ILE A 6 34.60 14.99 -28.59
N PHE A 7 33.56 14.64 -29.36
CA PHE A 7 32.21 14.49 -28.82
C PHE A 7 32.09 13.25 -27.90
N LEU A 8 32.75 12.15 -28.26
CA LEU A 8 32.83 10.94 -27.41
C LEU A 8 33.64 11.16 -26.13
N THR A 9 34.72 11.95 -26.16
CA THR A 9 35.48 12.30 -24.96
C THR A 9 34.72 13.27 -24.03
N LEU A 10 33.91 14.17 -24.58
CA LEU A 10 33.02 15.03 -23.78
C LEU A 10 31.90 14.24 -23.10
N ILE A 11 31.32 13.24 -23.78
CA ILE A 11 30.32 12.33 -23.18
C ILE A 11 30.94 11.45 -22.09
N PHE A 12 32.20 11.01 -22.27
CA PHE A 12 32.94 10.24 -21.27
C PHE A 12 33.29 11.09 -20.03
N LEU A 13 33.66 12.37 -20.21
CA LEU A 13 33.88 13.31 -19.10
C LEU A 13 32.58 13.70 -18.38
N PHE A 14 31.44 13.69 -19.08
CA PHE A 14 30.14 13.94 -18.46
C PHE A 14 29.61 12.72 -17.67
N SER A 15 30.01 11.51 -18.06
CA SER A 15 29.67 10.27 -17.33
C SER A 15 30.62 9.96 -16.17
N ALA A 16 31.85 10.49 -16.19
CA ALA A 16 32.79 10.35 -15.07
C ALA A 16 32.39 11.13 -13.80
N ASN A 17 31.47 12.11 -13.91
CA ASN A 17 30.98 12.87 -12.75
C ASN A 17 29.78 12.22 -12.03
N TYR A 18 29.26 11.09 -12.51
CA TYR A 18 28.26 10.30 -11.78
C TYR A 18 28.88 9.17 -10.94
N ALA A 19 30.21 9.05 -10.92
CA ALA A 19 30.90 8.41 -9.81
C ALA A 19 30.93 9.38 -8.62
N PHE A 20 29.75 9.86 -8.22
CA PHE A 20 29.60 10.57 -6.96
C PHE A 20 29.93 9.56 -5.88
N SER A 21 31.01 9.81 -5.15
CA SER A 21 31.36 9.03 -3.97
C SER A 21 30.09 8.85 -3.14
N ALA A 22 29.63 7.61 -3.01
CA ALA A 22 28.84 7.24 -1.86
C ALA A 22 29.79 7.46 -0.67
N SER A 23 29.79 8.68 -0.10
CA SER A 23 30.45 8.89 1.18
C SER A 23 29.68 8.01 2.15
N ASP A 24 30.35 6.94 2.57
CA ASP A 24 29.80 6.01 3.55
C ASP A 24 29.46 6.83 4.79
N ILE A 25 28.16 6.92 5.09
CA ILE A 25 27.68 7.64 6.26
C ILE A 25 28.35 7.02 7.48
N SER A 26 28.97 7.88 8.31
CA SER A 26 29.69 7.42 9.48
C SER A 26 28.78 6.57 10.38
N SER A 27 29.33 5.54 11.01
CA SER A 27 28.57 4.68 11.94
C SER A 27 27.89 5.49 13.05
N LEU A 28 28.54 6.57 13.50
CA LEU A 28 27.99 7.53 14.47
C LEU A 28 26.78 8.28 13.92
N ASP A 29 26.82 8.75 12.67
CA ASP A 29 25.69 9.44 12.05
C ASP A 29 24.51 8.48 11.84
N LYS A 30 24.76 7.21 11.46
CA LYS A 30 23.70 6.18 11.39
C LYS A 30 22.98 6.00 12.72
N VAL A 31 23.73 5.97 13.83
CA VAL A 31 23.15 5.88 15.19
C VAL A 31 22.31 7.11 15.52
N ARG A 32 22.81 8.32 15.18
CA ARG A 32 22.09 9.57 15.43
C ARG A 32 20.80 9.68 14.61
N ILE A 33 20.83 9.29 13.34
CA ILE A 33 19.64 9.26 12.47
C ILE A 33 18.59 8.30 13.05
N LYS A 34 19.00 7.08 13.43
CA LYS A 34 18.09 6.12 14.08
C LYS A 34 17.52 6.68 15.39
N GLN A 35 18.31 7.42 16.16
CA GLN A 35 17.83 8.08 17.36
C GLN A 35 16.79 9.17 17.04
N THR A 36 17.04 10.03 16.05
CA THR A 36 16.08 11.05 15.59
C THR A 36 14.75 10.41 15.21
N LEU A 37 14.77 9.33 14.41
CA LEU A 37 13.55 8.64 13.98
C LEU A 37 12.82 7.95 15.15
N ARG A 38 13.55 7.35 16.10
CA ARG A 38 12.94 6.78 17.31
C ARG A 38 12.28 7.86 18.17
N ASN A 39 12.92 9.01 18.32
CA ASN A 39 12.35 10.13 19.06
C ASN A 39 11.10 10.66 18.37
N LEU A 40 11.10 10.73 17.03
CA LEU A 40 9.92 11.11 16.26
C LEU A 40 8.75 10.15 16.52
N VAL A 41 8.98 8.84 16.37
CA VAL A 41 7.97 7.81 16.62
C VAL A 41 7.41 7.92 18.03
N LYS A 42 8.29 8.09 19.03
CA LYS A 42 7.91 8.27 20.42
C LYS A 42 7.03 9.51 20.61
N ALA A 43 7.47 10.66 20.10
CA ALA A 43 6.76 11.92 20.23
C ALA A 43 5.37 11.90 19.57
N ILE A 44 5.24 11.25 18.40
CA ILE A 44 3.94 11.04 17.75
C ILE A 44 3.00 10.19 18.63
N ASN A 45 3.50 9.08 19.17
CA ASN A 45 2.71 8.18 20.01
C ASN A 45 2.36 8.77 21.38
N GLU A 46 3.16 9.70 21.88
CA GLU A 46 2.91 10.45 23.12
C GLU A 46 2.11 11.75 22.89
N TRP A 47 1.80 12.05 21.63
CA TRP A 47 1.09 13.27 21.20
C TRP A 47 1.79 14.56 21.60
N ASP A 48 3.13 14.51 21.69
CA ASP A 48 3.98 15.63 22.06
C ASP A 48 4.40 16.42 20.80
N SER A 49 3.56 17.38 20.42
CA SER A 49 3.81 18.24 19.26
C SER A 49 5.07 19.10 19.41
N SER A 50 5.47 19.43 20.65
CA SER A 50 6.67 20.22 20.91
C SER A 50 7.93 19.40 20.63
N ALA A 51 7.97 18.15 21.10
CA ALA A 51 9.06 17.23 20.80
C ALA A 51 9.18 16.92 19.31
N VAL A 52 8.05 16.87 18.56
CA VAL A 52 8.10 16.70 17.11
C VAL A 52 8.71 17.91 16.41
N SER A 53 8.33 19.14 16.80
CA SER A 53 8.93 20.36 16.26
C SER A 53 10.44 20.45 16.46
N GLU A 54 10.95 20.02 17.62
CA GLU A 54 12.39 20.03 17.89
C GLU A 54 13.20 19.11 16.96
N LEU A 55 12.54 18.14 16.32
CA LEU A 55 13.15 17.20 15.38
C LEU A 55 13.06 17.65 13.92
N ILE A 56 12.21 18.63 13.62
CA ILE A 56 12.01 19.17 12.27
C ILE A 56 12.93 20.39 12.07
N SER A 57 13.44 20.57 10.85
CA SER A 57 14.22 21.75 10.52
C SER A 57 13.34 23.01 10.53
N SER A 58 13.77 24.04 11.24
CA SER A 58 13.07 25.34 11.33
C SER A 58 12.93 26.08 9.99
N GLU A 59 13.62 25.62 8.95
CA GLU A 59 13.55 26.18 7.61
C GLU A 59 12.20 25.88 6.92
N ASN A 60 11.48 24.83 7.34
CA ASN A 60 10.22 24.42 6.72
C ASN A 60 9.04 24.58 7.70
N LYS A 61 8.61 25.83 7.89
CA LYS A 61 7.50 26.18 8.81
C LYS A 61 6.16 25.56 8.42
N GLU A 62 5.93 25.34 7.12
CA GLU A 62 4.72 24.70 6.65
C GLU A 62 4.68 23.26 7.13
N LEU A 63 5.74 22.48 6.86
CA LEU A 63 5.89 21.09 7.31
C LEU A 63 5.74 20.94 8.83
N GLU A 64 6.32 21.86 9.60
CA GLU A 64 6.21 21.87 11.06
C GLU A 64 4.75 22.00 11.52
N SER A 65 4.04 23.03 11.05
CA SER A 65 2.62 23.25 11.38
C SER A 65 1.77 22.05 10.97
N ASP A 66 2.02 21.54 9.77
CA ASP A 66 1.30 20.42 9.18
C ASP A 66 1.46 19.13 10.00
N ILE A 67 2.64 18.88 10.57
CA ILE A 67 2.89 17.71 11.40
C ILE A 67 2.31 17.92 12.80
N GLN A 68 2.45 19.11 13.39
CA GLN A 68 1.89 19.43 14.72
C GLN A 68 0.37 19.18 14.77
N ASP A 69 -0.35 19.70 13.78
CA ASP A 69 -1.80 19.53 13.69
C ASP A 69 -2.19 18.05 13.65
N ARG A 70 -1.37 17.21 12.99
CA ARG A 70 -1.63 15.77 12.83
C ARG A 70 -1.33 14.95 14.08
N VAL A 71 -0.29 15.30 14.83
CA VAL A 71 0.07 14.61 16.08
C VAL A 71 -1.04 14.73 17.13
N SER A 72 -1.85 15.79 17.07
CA SER A 72 -2.98 16.02 17.97
C SER A 72 -4.12 14.98 17.87
N TRP A 73 -4.19 14.23 16.77
CA TRP A 73 -5.31 13.31 16.46
C TRP A 73 -5.21 11.93 17.12
N ARG A 74 -4.35 11.78 18.11
CA ARG A 74 -4.17 10.55 18.88
C ARG A 74 -3.90 9.30 18.03
N ILE A 75 -3.05 9.47 17.02
CA ILE A 75 -2.66 8.37 16.14
C ILE A 75 -1.64 7.46 16.83
N ALA A 76 -1.71 6.17 16.51
CA ALA A 76 -0.63 5.22 16.77
C ALA A 76 0.25 5.15 15.52
N TYR A 77 1.57 5.13 15.70
CA TYR A 77 2.54 5.19 14.61
C TYR A 77 3.72 4.25 14.87
N GLU A 78 4.08 3.48 13.84
CA GLU A 78 5.23 2.59 13.83
C GLU A 78 6.03 2.81 12.56
N LEU A 79 7.36 2.69 12.67
CA LEU A 79 8.28 2.90 11.56
C LEU A 79 9.29 1.75 11.49
N ASP A 80 9.36 1.13 10.32
CA ASP A 80 10.31 0.08 9.97
C ASP A 80 11.22 0.55 8.82
N TYR A 81 12.51 0.57 9.11
CA TYR A 81 13.57 0.91 8.16
C TYR A 81 14.63 -0.19 8.09
N ASN A 82 14.29 -1.43 8.46
CA ASN A 82 15.23 -2.54 8.45
C ASN A 82 15.26 -3.28 7.10
N PRO A 83 16.45 -3.57 6.54
CA PRO A 83 17.79 -3.20 7.00
C PRO A 83 18.15 -1.75 6.59
N PHE A 84 18.57 -0.94 7.58
CA PHE A 84 18.82 0.50 7.42
C PHE A 84 19.76 0.84 6.26
N ASP A 85 20.81 0.05 6.06
CA ASP A 85 21.84 0.33 5.06
C ASP A 85 21.35 0.19 3.61
N LYS A 86 20.19 -0.47 3.37
CA LYS A 86 19.63 -0.60 2.02
C LYS A 86 18.73 0.56 1.62
N HIS A 87 18.27 1.34 2.58
CA HIS A 87 17.26 2.36 2.35
C HIS A 87 17.80 3.78 2.52
N ILE A 88 19.09 3.92 2.78
CA ILE A 88 19.73 5.21 2.97
C ILE A 88 20.52 5.60 1.73
N GLU A 89 20.23 6.78 1.22
CA GLU A 89 20.87 7.41 0.07
C GLU A 89 21.55 8.69 0.54
N THR A 90 22.87 8.78 0.37
CA THR A 90 23.62 10.00 0.67
C THR A 90 23.41 11.00 -0.47
N ILE A 91 22.82 12.16 -0.16
CA ILE A 91 22.67 13.28 -1.13
C ILE A 91 23.92 14.17 -1.06
N SER A 92 24.37 14.47 0.17
CA SER A 92 25.58 15.23 0.48
C SER A 92 26.11 14.82 1.86
N ASP A 93 27.30 15.29 2.25
CA ASP A 93 27.91 14.95 3.55
C ASP A 93 27.06 15.37 4.77
N ASP A 94 26.15 16.32 4.58
CA ASP A 94 25.23 16.84 5.57
C ASP A 94 23.75 16.51 5.28
N LYS A 95 23.44 15.78 4.21
CA LYS A 95 22.05 15.48 3.83
C LYS A 95 21.88 14.05 3.32
N VAL A 96 20.91 13.35 3.89
CA VAL A 96 20.63 11.95 3.58
C VAL A 96 19.14 11.76 3.34
N LYS A 97 18.78 10.91 2.40
CA LYS A 97 17.42 10.45 2.20
C LYS A 97 17.30 9.03 2.74
N LEU A 98 16.30 8.78 3.55
CA LEU A 98 15.98 7.47 4.09
C LEU A 98 14.57 7.08 3.67
N ASP A 99 14.46 5.98 2.94
CA ASP A 99 13.19 5.35 2.64
C ASP A 99 12.80 4.39 3.79
N ALA A 100 11.52 4.36 4.14
CA ALA A 100 11.04 3.53 5.24
C ALA A 100 9.62 3.08 4.98
N ILE A 101 9.22 2.03 5.69
CA ILE A 101 7.86 1.53 5.72
C ILE A 101 7.27 1.95 7.06
N PHE A 102 6.07 2.50 7.05
CA PHE A 102 5.37 2.85 8.28
C PHE A 102 4.00 2.19 8.36
N ALA A 103 3.54 2.04 9.60
CA ALA A 103 2.18 1.71 9.94
C ALA A 103 1.61 2.84 10.79
N ALA A 104 0.33 3.15 10.56
CA ALA A 104 -0.37 4.14 11.35
C ALA A 104 -1.83 3.73 11.56
N ALA A 105 -2.37 4.05 12.73
CA ALA A 105 -3.76 3.81 13.05
C ALA A 105 -4.36 5.03 13.72
N GLY A 106 -5.58 5.35 13.34
CA GLY A 106 -6.37 6.43 13.92
C GLY A 106 -7.84 6.01 14.07
N PRO A 107 -8.72 6.95 14.45
CA PRO A 107 -10.15 6.65 14.60
C PRO A 107 -10.77 6.18 13.28
N GLY A 108 -11.13 4.89 13.21
CA GLY A 108 -11.83 4.31 12.06
C GLY A 108 -10.95 3.96 10.86
N TRP A 109 -9.62 4.04 10.98
CA TRP A 109 -8.70 3.63 9.93
C TRP A 109 -7.43 3.01 10.49
N ASN A 110 -6.86 2.08 9.74
CA ASN A 110 -5.59 1.44 10.03
C ASN A 110 -4.91 1.16 8.70
N ILE A 111 -3.64 1.55 8.58
CA ILE A 111 -2.78 1.26 7.45
C ILE A 111 -1.49 0.62 7.93
N ASN A 112 -1.07 -0.41 7.21
CA ASN A 112 0.22 -1.05 7.40
C ASN A 112 0.93 -1.05 6.04
N TRP A 113 2.26 -1.10 6.07
CA TRP A 113 3.10 -1.29 4.88
C TRP A 113 3.11 -0.12 3.90
N LEU A 114 2.90 1.11 4.36
CA LEU A 114 3.03 2.29 3.50
C LEU A 114 4.49 2.75 3.45
N TRP A 115 4.99 2.97 2.25
CA TRP A 115 6.28 3.60 2.04
C TRP A 115 6.22 5.08 2.40
N THR A 116 7.29 5.61 2.97
CA THR A 116 7.52 7.03 3.24
C THR A 116 9.01 7.32 3.08
N TYR A 117 9.36 8.59 2.88
CA TYR A 117 10.75 9.02 2.88
C TYR A 117 10.99 10.11 3.93
N PHE A 118 12.22 10.17 4.41
CA PHE A 118 12.73 11.22 5.28
C PHE A 118 14.00 11.79 4.67
N ILE A 119 13.99 13.09 4.39
CA ILE A 119 15.21 13.84 4.08
C ILE A 119 15.71 14.40 5.40
N LEU A 120 16.85 13.90 5.87
CA LEU A 120 17.49 14.39 7.08
C LEU A 120 18.67 15.29 6.74
N GLN A 121 18.80 16.39 7.47
CA GLN A 121 19.90 17.33 7.34
C GLN A 121 20.65 17.47 8.67
N LYS A 122 21.98 17.47 8.58
CA LYS A 122 22.89 17.61 9.69
C LYS A 122 23.15 19.09 9.96
N ASN A 123 22.93 19.52 11.19
CA ASN A 123 23.34 20.82 11.67
C ASN A 123 24.15 20.64 12.97
N GLY A 124 25.47 20.83 12.85
CA GLY A 124 26.43 20.50 13.91
C GLY A 124 26.46 19.02 14.24
N ASN A 125 26.02 18.67 15.45
CA ASN A 125 26.01 17.28 15.96
C ASN A 125 24.62 16.63 15.96
N LYS A 126 23.59 17.32 15.47
CA LYS A 126 22.21 16.84 15.43
C LYS A 126 21.73 16.67 13.99
N TRP A 127 20.83 15.72 13.80
CA TRP A 127 20.15 15.45 12.54
C TRP A 127 18.68 15.85 12.68
N PHE A 128 18.21 16.67 11.75
CA PHE A 128 16.86 17.20 11.69
C PHE A 128 16.14 16.68 10.46
N ILE A 129 14.83 16.55 10.53
CA ILE A 129 13.99 16.19 9.39
C ILE A 129 13.75 17.47 8.58
N ALA A 130 14.38 17.57 7.42
CA ALA A 130 14.23 18.70 6.52
C ALA A 130 12.97 18.58 5.64
N ASP A 131 12.64 17.34 5.25
CA ASP A 131 11.47 17.05 4.43
C ASP A 131 10.99 15.61 4.64
N THR A 132 9.69 15.37 4.41
CA THR A 132 9.08 14.04 4.47
C THR A 132 7.70 14.06 3.83
N ASP A 133 7.30 13.00 3.15
CA ASP A 133 5.91 12.84 2.67
C ASP A 133 4.97 12.24 3.72
N PHE A 134 5.50 11.84 4.87
CA PHE A 134 4.77 11.23 5.97
C PHE A 134 3.51 12.01 6.35
N HIS A 135 3.65 13.33 6.43
CA HIS A 135 2.61 14.25 6.84
C HIS A 135 1.37 14.10 5.92
N THR A 136 1.55 14.06 4.60
CA THR A 136 0.42 13.84 3.66
C THR A 136 -0.29 12.50 3.84
N LYS A 137 0.43 11.47 4.28
CA LYS A 137 -0.05 10.08 4.35
C LYS A 137 -0.72 9.74 5.69
N LEU A 138 -0.57 10.59 6.70
CA LEU A 138 -1.21 10.46 8.00
C LEU A 138 -2.71 10.80 8.02
N TRP A 139 -3.25 11.36 6.93
CA TRP A 139 -4.65 11.75 6.90
C TRP A 139 -5.59 10.57 6.63
N ALA A 140 -6.71 10.58 7.35
CA ALA A 140 -7.84 9.71 7.03
C ALA A 140 -8.27 9.91 5.56
N ASP A 141 -8.22 11.14 5.03
CA ASP A 141 -8.53 11.44 3.63
C ASP A 141 -7.62 10.72 2.64
N TYR A 142 -6.33 10.58 2.95
CA TYR A 142 -5.39 9.82 2.13
C TYR A 142 -5.78 8.33 2.11
N VAL A 143 -6.04 7.76 3.29
CA VAL A 143 -6.42 6.37 3.47
C VAL A 143 -7.76 6.07 2.80
N PHE A 144 -8.78 6.89 3.04
CA PHE A 144 -10.08 6.80 2.36
C PHE A 144 -9.96 7.02 0.86
N GLY A 145 -9.03 7.87 0.41
CA GLY A 145 -8.68 8.05 -1.00
C GLY A 145 -8.18 6.76 -1.65
N ILE A 146 -7.29 6.01 -0.97
CA ILE A 146 -6.83 4.69 -1.42
C ILE A 146 -8.01 3.70 -1.48
N PHE A 147 -8.78 3.60 -0.40
CA PHE A 147 -9.95 2.69 -0.36
C PHE A 147 -10.94 2.99 -1.47
N LYS A 148 -11.24 4.27 -1.72
CA LYS A 148 -12.10 4.71 -2.82
C LYS A 148 -11.57 4.28 -4.18
N LYS A 149 -10.26 4.43 -4.43
CA LYS A 149 -9.61 4.01 -5.68
C LYS A 149 -9.64 2.48 -5.87
N ILE A 150 -9.47 1.71 -4.81
CA ILE A 150 -9.59 0.24 -4.86
C ILE A 150 -11.03 -0.14 -5.16
N MET A 151 -11.99 0.42 -4.41
CA MET A 151 -13.41 0.10 -4.60
C MET A 151 -13.90 0.42 -6.02
N ILE A 152 -13.52 1.56 -6.61
CA ILE A 152 -13.97 1.90 -7.97
C ILE A 152 -13.39 0.96 -9.02
N TYR A 153 -12.15 0.48 -8.85
CA TYR A 153 -11.52 -0.45 -9.78
C TYR A 153 -12.11 -1.86 -9.69
N TRP A 154 -12.41 -2.33 -8.47
CA TRP A 154 -12.95 -3.67 -8.23
C TRP A 154 -14.48 -3.75 -8.38
N SER A 155 -15.19 -2.63 -8.24
CA SER A 155 -16.66 -2.54 -8.39
C SER A 155 -17.22 -3.23 -9.65
N PRO A 156 -16.73 -2.98 -10.88
CA PRO A 156 -17.28 -3.65 -12.06
C PRO A 156 -17.11 -5.18 -12.03
N ILE A 157 -16.01 -5.68 -11.46
CA ILE A 157 -15.77 -7.12 -11.30
C ILE A 157 -16.81 -7.72 -10.35
N PHE A 158 -17.05 -7.08 -9.21
CA PHE A 158 -18.08 -7.50 -8.26
C PHE A 158 -19.48 -7.50 -8.89
N ILE A 159 -19.82 -6.48 -9.68
CA ILE A 159 -21.12 -6.41 -10.37
C ILE A 159 -21.29 -7.57 -11.36
N ILE A 160 -20.27 -7.90 -12.15
CA ILE A 160 -20.33 -9.00 -13.12
C ILE A 160 -20.47 -10.34 -12.40
N ILE A 161 -19.70 -10.57 -11.34
CA ILE A 161 -19.76 -11.80 -10.54
C ILE A 161 -21.14 -11.94 -9.88
N PHE A 162 -21.67 -10.85 -9.31
CA PHE A 162 -22.99 -10.84 -8.69
C PHE A 162 -24.10 -11.09 -9.71
N TRP A 163 -24.03 -10.45 -10.88
CA TRP A 163 -24.95 -10.69 -11.98
C TRP A 163 -24.92 -12.15 -12.45
N PHE A 164 -23.72 -12.73 -12.59
CA PHE A 164 -23.55 -14.13 -12.96
C PHE A 164 -24.18 -15.07 -11.91
N TRP A 165 -23.97 -14.81 -10.61
CA TRP A 165 -24.58 -15.59 -9.54
C TRP A 165 -26.11 -15.56 -9.60
N ILE A 166 -26.71 -14.38 -9.71
CA ILE A 166 -28.17 -14.21 -9.86
C ILE A 166 -28.67 -14.93 -11.11
N TRP A 167 -27.96 -14.82 -12.24
CA TRP A 167 -28.35 -15.48 -13.47
C TRP A 167 -28.37 -17.01 -13.34
N MET A 168 -27.39 -17.60 -12.63
CA MET A 168 -27.39 -19.05 -12.34
C MET A 168 -28.50 -19.44 -11.37
N LEU A 169 -28.82 -18.62 -10.38
CA LEU A 169 -29.93 -18.86 -9.48
C LEU A 169 -31.27 -18.88 -10.24
N ILE A 170 -31.49 -17.93 -11.14
CA ILE A 170 -32.68 -17.90 -12.00
C ILE A 170 -32.74 -19.12 -12.91
N ASP A 171 -31.62 -19.53 -13.52
CA ASP A 171 -31.55 -20.73 -14.37
C ASP A 171 -31.93 -21.99 -13.57
N CYS A 172 -31.38 -22.15 -12.36
CA CYS A 172 -31.68 -23.27 -11.48
C CYS A 172 -33.15 -23.31 -11.04
N ILE A 173 -33.76 -22.15 -10.78
CA ILE A 173 -35.19 -22.06 -10.41
C ILE A 173 -36.10 -22.39 -11.61
N LYS A 174 -35.73 -22.00 -12.83
CA LYS A 174 -36.57 -22.23 -14.02
C LYS A 174 -36.44 -23.63 -14.60
N ARG A 175 -35.28 -24.28 -14.45
CA ARG A 175 -35.03 -25.62 -15.00
C ARG A 175 -35.70 -26.70 -14.16
N GLU A 176 -36.15 -27.76 -14.83
CA GLU A 176 -36.64 -28.98 -14.20
C GLU A 176 -35.59 -30.08 -14.34
N PHE A 177 -35.03 -30.50 -13.21
CA PHE A 177 -34.04 -31.57 -13.11
C PHE A 177 -34.09 -32.16 -11.70
N ASP A 178 -33.51 -33.35 -11.54
CA ASP A 178 -33.48 -34.04 -10.26
C ASP A 178 -32.54 -33.31 -9.28
N GLU A 179 -32.84 -33.35 -7.98
CA GLU A 179 -32.05 -32.66 -6.91
C GLU A 179 -32.03 -31.12 -6.96
N LYS A 180 -32.97 -30.49 -7.68
CA LYS A 180 -33.12 -29.02 -7.76
C LYS A 180 -33.07 -28.30 -6.41
N SER A 181 -33.79 -28.81 -5.41
CA SER A 181 -33.83 -28.21 -4.07
C SER A 181 -32.44 -28.12 -3.43
N THR A 182 -31.63 -29.16 -3.60
CA THR A 182 -30.24 -29.21 -3.11
C THR A 182 -29.40 -28.12 -3.78
N TRP A 183 -29.51 -27.96 -5.09
CA TRP A 183 -28.76 -26.95 -5.84
C TRP A 183 -29.16 -25.52 -5.50
N ILE A 184 -30.45 -25.25 -5.26
CA ILE A 184 -30.91 -23.93 -4.80
C ILE A 184 -30.31 -23.59 -3.44
N ILE A 185 -30.31 -24.54 -2.49
CA ILE A 185 -29.70 -24.36 -1.17
C ILE A 185 -28.20 -24.06 -1.32
N LEU A 186 -27.49 -24.85 -2.13
CA LEU A 186 -26.05 -24.63 -2.39
C LEU A 186 -25.79 -23.25 -3.01
N LEU A 187 -26.62 -22.79 -3.95
CA LEU A 187 -26.46 -21.49 -4.59
C LEU A 187 -26.66 -20.32 -3.62
N ILE A 188 -27.55 -20.46 -2.62
CA ILE A 188 -27.80 -19.43 -1.61
C ILE A 188 -26.66 -19.39 -0.58
N PHE A 189 -26.21 -20.55 -0.07
CA PHE A 189 -25.19 -20.59 0.98
C PHE A 189 -23.76 -20.44 0.46
N LEU A 190 -23.45 -21.02 -0.69
CA LEU A 190 -22.10 -21.05 -1.27
C LEU A 190 -21.89 -19.97 -2.36
N ASN A 191 -22.95 -19.23 -2.70
CA ASN A 191 -22.95 -18.09 -3.60
C ASN A 191 -22.22 -18.37 -4.93
N VAL A 192 -21.22 -17.56 -5.25
CA VAL A 192 -20.48 -17.58 -6.51
C VAL A 192 -19.84 -18.95 -6.79
N PHE A 193 -19.34 -19.63 -5.76
CA PHE A 193 -18.71 -20.94 -5.92
C PHE A 193 -19.73 -21.99 -6.38
N ALA A 194 -20.92 -22.01 -5.79
CA ALA A 194 -22.00 -22.89 -6.25
C ALA A 194 -22.48 -22.50 -7.66
N SER A 195 -22.49 -21.22 -8.04
CA SER A 195 -22.84 -20.81 -9.40
C SER A 195 -21.86 -21.33 -10.44
N ILE A 196 -20.57 -21.30 -10.14
CA ILE A 196 -19.54 -21.86 -11.02
C ILE A 196 -19.73 -23.39 -11.16
N LEU A 197 -19.92 -24.09 -10.04
CA LEU A 197 -20.16 -25.54 -10.05
C LEU A 197 -21.45 -25.90 -10.80
N TYR A 198 -22.55 -25.19 -10.53
CA TYR A 198 -23.82 -25.37 -11.21
C TYR A 198 -23.69 -25.16 -12.72
N PHE A 199 -22.97 -24.11 -13.13
CA PHE A 199 -22.71 -23.82 -14.53
C PHE A 199 -22.02 -25.00 -15.24
N PHE A 200 -20.98 -25.57 -14.65
CA PHE A 200 -20.24 -26.68 -15.26
C PHE A 200 -20.92 -28.05 -15.13
N MET A 201 -21.60 -28.32 -14.01
CA MET A 201 -22.17 -29.64 -13.74
C MET A 201 -23.57 -29.81 -14.30
N ILE A 202 -24.43 -28.80 -14.21
CA ILE A 202 -25.83 -28.88 -14.63
C ILE A 202 -26.02 -28.19 -15.98
N LYS A 203 -25.72 -26.88 -16.04
CA LYS A 203 -26.06 -26.06 -17.22
C LYS A 203 -25.29 -26.48 -18.47
N ARG A 204 -23.98 -26.70 -18.35
CA ARG A 204 -23.14 -27.14 -19.49
C ARG A 204 -23.46 -28.56 -19.95
N LYS A 205 -23.83 -29.45 -19.03
CA LYS A 205 -24.14 -30.86 -19.35
C LYS A 205 -25.58 -31.07 -19.82
N ASN A 206 -26.43 -30.03 -19.82
CA ASN A 206 -27.84 -30.09 -20.17
C ASN A 206 -28.56 -31.30 -19.54
N ILE A 207 -28.38 -31.48 -18.24
CA ILE A 207 -29.07 -32.56 -17.51
C ILE A 207 -30.56 -32.24 -17.50
N ILE A 208 -31.34 -33.05 -18.20
CA ILE A 208 -32.81 -32.99 -18.27
C ILE A 208 -33.34 -34.21 -17.53
N ARG A 209 -34.49 -34.06 -16.87
CA ARG A 209 -35.23 -35.17 -16.25
C ARG A 209 -35.41 -36.32 -17.25
N LYS A 210 -35.03 -37.55 -16.88
CA LYS A 210 -35.43 -38.74 -17.64
C LYS A 210 -36.94 -38.95 -17.44
N PRO A 211 -37.72 -39.21 -18.50
CA PRO A 211 -39.14 -39.53 -18.34
C PRO A 211 -39.28 -40.80 -17.49
N LEU A 212 -40.27 -40.81 -16.60
CA LEU A 212 -40.64 -41.99 -15.81
C LEU A 212 -41.11 -43.09 -16.77
N VAL A 213 -40.22 -44.03 -17.10
CA VAL A 213 -40.61 -45.27 -17.77
C VAL A 213 -41.21 -46.16 -16.70
N PHE A 214 -42.54 -46.26 -16.69
CA PHE A 214 -43.22 -47.28 -15.91
C PHE A 214 -43.09 -48.59 -16.68
N ASP A 215 -42.15 -49.45 -16.28
CA ASP A 215 -42.14 -50.85 -16.71
C ASP A 215 -43.33 -51.54 -16.03
N ILE A 216 -44.47 -51.52 -16.71
CA ILE A 216 -45.65 -52.28 -16.32
C ILE A 216 -45.47 -53.70 -16.86
N ASN A 217 -44.66 -54.51 -16.17
CA ASN A 217 -44.66 -55.96 -16.37
C ASN A 217 -45.77 -56.53 -15.48
N PHE A 218 -46.93 -56.81 -16.10
CA PHE A 218 -47.99 -57.65 -15.54
C PHE A 218 -47.71 -59.13 -15.78
#